data_AF-A0A132NHV3-F1
#
_entry.id   AF-A0A132NHV3-F1
#
_cell.length_a   1.000
_cell.length_b   1.000
_cell.length_c   1.000
_cell.angle_alpha   90.00
_cell.angle_beta   90.00
_cell.angle_gamma   90.00
#
_symmetry.space_group_name_H-M   'P 1'
#
loop_
_entity.id
_entity.type
_entity.pdbx_description
1 polymer ?
#
loop_
_entity_poly.entity_id
_entity_poly.type
_entity_poly.pdbx_seq_one_letter_code
_entity_poly.pdbx_strand_id
1 'polypeptide(L)'
;MALQGVRVDAPVQRRSGAGPSDDNHVLVDGANAALPINPQSPYLVRDGRLMRGSVDTGLSVQVVPRPRFYDLVTADGVPYEKIARLHGADVLATTVVQTCIRYAEQDRCRFCAIEESLRSGSTIAAKTPAQLAEVAEAAVRLDGVRQMVMTTGTTAGPDRGARYLARCVRAVAEAVPGLPIQVQCEPPADLSVLTTLREAGATAIGIHVESLDEEVRRRWMPGKATVPMEQYEAAWDEAVRVFGRNRVSTYL
;
A
#
# COMPACT_ATOMS: atom_id res chain seq x y z
N MET A 1 -18.83 0.63 11.10
CA MET A 1 -18.62 -0.13 9.85
C MET A 1 -17.15 -0.47 9.63
N ALA A 2 -16.24 0.49 9.47
CA ALA A 2 -14.81 0.22 9.17
C ALA A 2 -14.14 -0.82 10.12
N LEU A 3 -14.34 -0.69 11.44
CA LEU A 3 -13.77 -1.63 12.42
C LEU A 3 -14.59 -2.91 12.61
N GLN A 4 -15.91 -2.83 12.48
CA GLN A 4 -16.83 -3.94 12.76
C GLN A 4 -17.08 -4.82 11.53
N GLY A 5 -16.63 -4.38 10.34
CA GLY A 5 -16.87 -5.05 9.07
C GLY A 5 -18.32 -4.98 8.62
N VAL A 6 -18.65 -5.80 7.62
CA VAL A 6 -19.99 -5.99 7.08
C VAL A 6 -20.30 -7.47 6.86
N ARG A 7 -21.58 -7.83 6.95
CA ARG A 7 -22.12 -9.07 6.38
C ARG A 7 -22.47 -8.84 4.91
N VAL A 8 -22.40 -9.88 4.10
CA VAL A 8 -22.75 -9.86 2.67
C VAL A 8 -23.65 -11.05 2.39
N ASP A 9 -24.84 -10.82 1.81
CA ASP A 9 -25.83 -11.87 1.54
C ASP A 9 -25.48 -12.76 0.33
N ALA A 10 -24.53 -12.35 -0.51
CA ALA A 10 -24.04 -13.10 -1.66
C ALA A 10 -22.51 -13.29 -1.57
N PRO A 11 -21.94 -14.38 -2.16
CA PRO A 11 -20.51 -14.63 -2.12
C PRO A 11 -19.76 -13.59 -2.96
N VAL A 12 -19.44 -12.45 -2.36
CA VAL A 12 -18.49 -11.48 -2.90
C VAL A 12 -17.10 -12.08 -2.69
N GLN A 13 -16.65 -12.94 -3.60
CA GLN A 13 -15.30 -13.49 -3.57
C GLN A 13 -14.35 -12.57 -4.33
N ARG A 14 -13.85 -11.55 -3.62
CA ARG A 14 -12.51 -11.07 -3.88
C ARG A 14 -11.65 -11.53 -2.69
N ARG A 15 -10.66 -12.38 -2.96
CA ARG A 15 -9.59 -12.63 -1.99
C ARG A 15 -8.52 -11.59 -2.24
N SER A 16 -8.25 -10.73 -1.25
CA SER A 16 -7.04 -9.92 -1.10
C SER A 16 -6.89 -8.57 -1.82
N GLY A 17 -6.39 -7.58 -1.06
CA GLY A 17 -5.68 -6.37 -1.51
C GLY A 17 -4.15 -6.55 -1.38
N ALA A 18 -3.34 -5.51 -1.59
CA ALA A 18 -1.88 -5.52 -1.31
C ALA A 18 -1.54 -5.34 0.17
N GLY A 19 -2.55 -5.07 1.02
CA GLY A 19 -2.42 -5.11 2.48
C GLY A 19 -2.62 -6.53 3.04
N PRO A 20 -2.08 -6.82 4.24
CA PRO A 20 -2.16 -8.15 4.86
C PRO A 20 -3.55 -8.52 5.41
N SER A 21 -4.52 -7.60 5.37
CA SER A 21 -5.84 -7.74 6.01
C SER A 21 -6.86 -8.52 5.17
N ASP A 22 -6.56 -8.88 3.92
CA ASP A 22 -7.49 -9.58 3.03
C ASP A 22 -8.85 -8.86 2.83
N ASP A 23 -8.87 -7.55 3.04
CA ASP A 23 -10.10 -6.75 2.99
C ASP A 23 -10.71 -6.71 1.59
N ASN A 24 -12.05 -6.73 1.53
CA ASN A 24 -12.77 -6.46 0.30
C ASN A 24 -12.78 -4.95 0.05
N HIS A 25 -12.31 -4.57 -1.14
CA HIS A 25 -12.43 -3.20 -1.61
C HIS A 25 -13.84 -2.98 -2.18
N VAL A 26 -14.51 -1.97 -1.63
CA VAL A 26 -15.84 -1.51 -2.04
C VAL A 26 -15.82 -0.01 -2.26
N LEU A 27 -16.83 0.50 -2.95
CA LEU A 27 -17.15 1.92 -2.99
C LEU A 27 -18.34 2.19 -2.08
N VAL A 28 -18.18 3.06 -1.08
CA VAL A 28 -19.26 3.56 -0.23
C VAL A 28 -19.61 4.96 -0.70
N ASP A 29 -20.79 5.16 -1.28
CA ASP A 29 -21.17 6.43 -1.94
C ASP A 29 -20.14 6.96 -2.93
N GLY A 30 -19.54 6.04 -3.70
CA GLY A 30 -18.50 6.33 -4.68
C GLY A 30 -17.09 6.53 -4.10
N ALA A 31 -16.92 6.53 -2.77
CA ALA A 31 -15.62 6.64 -2.14
C ALA A 31 -14.99 5.27 -1.87
N ASN A 32 -13.69 5.13 -2.15
CA ASN A 32 -12.92 3.92 -1.88
C ASN A 32 -12.95 3.57 -0.38
N ALA A 33 -13.34 2.33 -0.05
CA ALA A 33 -13.29 1.79 1.29
C ALA A 33 -12.79 0.34 1.26
N ALA A 34 -12.10 -0.06 2.33
CA ALA A 34 -11.78 -1.45 2.62
C ALA A 34 -12.63 -1.85 3.82
N LEU A 35 -13.52 -2.83 3.64
CA LEU A 35 -14.39 -3.31 4.70
C LEU A 35 -14.12 -4.81 4.94
N PRO A 36 -13.79 -5.21 6.19
CA PRO A 36 -13.63 -6.62 6.49
C PRO A 36 -14.99 -7.31 6.39
N ILE A 37 -15.00 -8.55 5.89
CA ILE A 37 -16.17 -9.41 6.03
C ILE A 37 -16.19 -9.92 7.46
N ASN A 38 -17.26 -9.59 8.19
CA ASN A 38 -17.47 -10.06 9.54
C ASN A 38 -18.89 -10.64 9.68
N PRO A 39 -19.03 -11.96 9.84
CA PRO A 39 -20.32 -12.61 10.06
C PRO A 39 -21.09 -12.08 11.28
N GLN A 40 -20.39 -11.49 12.26
CA GLN A 40 -20.97 -10.91 13.47
C GLN A 40 -21.25 -9.40 13.33
N SER A 41 -21.01 -8.80 12.16
CA SER A 41 -21.23 -7.36 11.99
C SER A 41 -22.71 -6.99 12.12
N PRO A 42 -23.04 -5.89 12.83
CA PRO A 42 -24.39 -5.35 12.85
C PRO A 42 -24.80 -4.75 11.50
N TYR A 43 -23.84 -4.58 10.57
CA TYR A 43 -24.07 -4.05 9.23
C TYR A 43 -24.21 -5.19 8.22
N LEU A 44 -25.14 -5.04 7.28
CA LEU A 44 -25.39 -5.97 6.18
C LEU A 44 -25.39 -5.21 4.85
N VAL A 45 -24.62 -5.68 3.88
CA VAL A 45 -24.74 -5.22 2.49
C VAL A 45 -25.79 -6.07 1.79
N ARG A 46 -26.88 -5.43 1.37
CA ARG A 46 -27.99 -6.06 0.66
C ARG A 46 -28.42 -5.18 -0.50
N ASP A 47 -28.51 -5.76 -1.70
CA ASP A 47 -28.93 -5.06 -2.93
C ASP A 47 -28.16 -3.75 -3.19
N GLY A 48 -26.86 -3.76 -2.91
CA GLY A 48 -25.98 -2.59 -3.07
C GLY A 48 -26.21 -1.48 -2.04
N ARG A 49 -26.87 -1.77 -0.92
CA ARG A 49 -27.11 -0.83 0.19
C ARG A 49 -26.59 -1.34 1.51
N LEU A 50 -26.18 -0.42 2.37
CA LEU A 50 -25.78 -0.73 3.73
C LEU A 50 -27.00 -0.67 4.67
N MET A 51 -27.27 -1.80 5.32
CA MET A 51 -28.33 -1.96 6.29
C MET A 51 -27.75 -2.08 7.70
N ARG A 52 -28.45 -1.57 8.71
CA ARG A 52 -28.21 -1.86 10.14
C ARG A 52 -29.49 -2.42 10.75
N GLY A 53 -29.54 -3.73 10.95
CA GLY A 53 -30.81 -4.42 11.25
C GLY A 53 -31.78 -4.29 10.08
N SER A 54 -32.98 -3.75 10.31
CA SER A 54 -33.98 -3.47 9.26
C SER A 54 -33.87 -2.06 8.66
N VAL A 55 -32.96 -1.22 9.15
CA VAL A 55 -32.83 0.18 8.73
C VAL A 55 -31.84 0.30 7.58
N ASP A 56 -32.26 0.91 6.47
CA ASP A 56 -31.36 1.38 5.40
C ASP A 56 -30.61 2.62 5.91
N THR A 57 -29.28 2.60 5.90
CA THR A 57 -28.48 3.75 6.36
C THR A 57 -28.41 4.86 5.31
N GLY A 58 -28.96 4.65 4.10
CA GLY A 58 -28.89 5.57 2.97
C GLY A 58 -27.57 5.51 2.21
N LEU A 59 -26.62 4.66 2.64
CA LEU A 59 -25.32 4.52 2.02
C LEU A 59 -25.36 3.43 0.94
N SER A 60 -24.91 3.78 -0.26
CA SER A 60 -24.69 2.82 -1.33
C SER A 60 -23.36 2.08 -1.13
N VAL A 61 -23.33 0.80 -1.48
CA VAL A 61 -22.13 -0.05 -1.44
C VAL A 61 -21.99 -0.77 -2.77
N GLN A 62 -20.89 -0.54 -3.46
CA GLN A 62 -20.57 -1.21 -4.72
C GLN A 62 -19.32 -2.05 -4.56
N VAL A 63 -19.36 -3.28 -5.06
CA VAL A 63 -18.20 -4.17 -5.06
C VAL A 63 -17.22 -3.71 -6.15
N VAL A 64 -15.94 -3.59 -5.81
CA VAL A 64 -14.91 -3.40 -6.83
C VAL A 64 -14.69 -4.73 -7.56
N PRO A 65 -14.84 -4.79 -8.90
CA PRO A 65 -14.62 -6.01 -9.66
C PRO A 65 -13.15 -6.44 -9.61
N ARG A 66 -12.89 -7.74 -9.80
CA ARG A 66 -11.52 -8.21 -9.99
C ARG A 66 -10.93 -7.56 -11.25
N PRO A 67 -9.74 -6.94 -11.19
CA PRO A 67 -9.14 -6.29 -12.34
C PRO A 67 -8.72 -7.30 -13.41
N ARG A 68 -8.81 -6.89 -14.67
CA ARG A 68 -8.45 -7.68 -15.85
C ARG A 68 -6.95 -7.93 -15.95
N PHE A 69 -6.11 -7.00 -15.50
CA PHE A 69 -4.66 -7.19 -15.54
C PHE A 69 -4.17 -8.37 -14.70
N TYR A 70 -4.97 -8.89 -13.76
CA TYR A 70 -4.60 -10.09 -12.97
C TYR A 70 -4.56 -11.38 -13.81
N ASP A 71 -5.17 -11.40 -15.00
CA ASP A 71 -5.13 -12.55 -15.90
C ASP A 71 -3.85 -12.60 -16.75
N LEU A 72 -2.95 -11.62 -16.58
CA LEU A 72 -1.71 -11.51 -17.30
C LEU A 72 -0.52 -12.08 -16.50
N VAL A 73 0.50 -12.49 -17.25
CA VAL A 73 1.76 -13.02 -16.75
C VAL A 73 2.90 -12.34 -17.47
N THR A 74 4.00 -12.08 -16.76
CA THR A 74 5.21 -11.53 -17.37
C THR A 74 5.88 -12.56 -18.27
N ALA A 75 6.83 -12.12 -19.10
CA ALA A 75 7.59 -13.01 -19.98
C ALA A 75 8.37 -14.10 -19.22
N ASP A 76 8.78 -13.84 -17.98
CA ASP A 76 9.43 -14.80 -17.07
C ASP A 76 8.43 -15.61 -16.23
N GLY A 77 7.13 -15.52 -16.52
CA GLY A 77 6.09 -16.38 -15.96
C GLY A 77 5.57 -15.95 -14.58
N VAL A 78 5.79 -14.70 -14.17
CA VAL A 78 5.27 -14.17 -12.90
C VAL A 78 3.86 -13.60 -13.13
N PRO A 79 2.82 -14.08 -12.42
CA PRO A 79 1.50 -13.47 -12.49
C PRO A 79 1.52 -12.01 -12.04
N TYR A 80 0.82 -11.14 -12.75
CA TYR A 80 0.81 -9.70 -12.46
C TYR A 80 0.28 -9.39 -11.05
N GLU A 81 -0.69 -10.18 -10.56
CA GLU A 81 -1.24 -10.06 -9.21
C GLU A 81 -0.21 -10.31 -8.09
N LYS A 82 0.93 -10.96 -8.40
CA LYS A 82 2.06 -11.14 -7.48
C LYS A 82 3.01 -9.94 -7.47
N ILE A 83 2.94 -9.09 -8.49
CA ILE A 83 3.79 -7.90 -8.66
C ILE A 83 3.09 -6.67 -8.09
N ALA A 84 1.82 -6.44 -8.43
CA ALA A 84 1.03 -5.34 -7.90
C ALA A 84 -0.46 -5.70 -7.83
N ARG A 85 -1.19 -5.04 -6.93
CA ARG A 85 -2.61 -5.30 -6.67
C ARG A 85 -3.44 -4.03 -6.69
N LEU A 86 -4.72 -4.14 -7.05
CA LEU A 86 -5.67 -3.04 -7.04
C LEU A 86 -6.16 -2.74 -5.62
N HIS A 87 -6.03 -1.51 -5.17
CA HIS A 87 -6.61 -0.96 -3.94
C HIS A 87 -7.75 -0.02 -4.32
N GLY A 88 -8.91 -0.19 -3.67
CA GLY A 88 -10.10 0.53 -4.09
C GLY A 88 -10.43 0.21 -5.54
N ALA A 89 -10.98 1.18 -6.28
CA ALA A 89 -11.34 1.03 -7.69
C ALA A 89 -10.22 1.42 -8.67
N ASP A 90 -9.24 2.23 -8.24
CA ASP A 90 -8.33 2.91 -9.17
C ASP A 90 -6.90 3.16 -8.66
N VAL A 91 -6.50 2.53 -7.55
CA VAL A 91 -5.14 2.66 -6.99
C VAL A 91 -4.35 1.37 -7.20
N LEU A 92 -3.23 1.42 -7.92
CA LEU A 92 -2.32 0.28 -8.00
C LEU A 92 -1.35 0.32 -6.81
N ALA A 93 -1.19 -0.78 -6.07
CA ALA A 93 -0.30 -0.84 -4.92
C ALA A 93 0.69 -2.00 -5.03
N THR A 94 1.93 -1.76 -4.58
CA THR A 94 2.98 -2.76 -4.55
C THR A 94 3.98 -2.53 -3.44
N THR A 95 4.61 -3.61 -2.99
CA THR A 95 5.80 -3.61 -2.15
C THR A 95 6.99 -4.08 -3.00
N VAL A 96 7.90 -3.18 -3.35
CA VAL A 96 8.98 -3.44 -4.32
C VAL A 96 10.00 -4.47 -3.80
N VAL A 97 10.26 -4.46 -2.49
CA VAL A 97 11.06 -5.46 -1.76
C VAL A 97 10.24 -5.98 -0.60
N GLN A 98 9.91 -7.27 -0.62
CA GLN A 98 8.97 -7.91 0.30
C GLN A 98 9.59 -8.33 1.63
N THR A 99 10.90 -8.18 1.81
CA THR A 99 11.64 -8.54 3.03
C THR A 99 12.02 -7.31 3.84
N CYS A 100 12.11 -7.44 5.16
CA CYS A 100 12.50 -6.34 6.03
C CYS A 100 13.59 -6.78 7.01
N ILE A 101 14.64 -5.96 7.19
CA ILE A 101 15.73 -6.26 8.14
C ILE A 101 15.24 -6.39 9.59
N ARG A 102 14.04 -5.88 9.89
CA ARG A 102 13.43 -5.91 11.22
C ARG A 102 12.38 -7.00 11.36
N TYR A 103 12.27 -7.95 10.42
CA TYR A 103 11.19 -8.94 10.47
C TYR A 103 11.42 -10.08 11.46
N ALA A 104 12.63 -10.19 12.03
CA ALA A 104 12.90 -11.12 13.12
C ALA A 104 12.00 -10.82 14.33
N GLU A 105 11.56 -11.87 15.04
CA GLU A 105 10.50 -11.77 16.05
C GLU A 105 10.77 -10.70 17.12
N GLN A 106 12.02 -10.56 17.57
CA GLN A 106 12.41 -9.59 18.58
C GLN A 106 12.36 -8.13 18.12
N ASP A 107 12.49 -7.87 16.80
CA ASP A 107 12.58 -6.53 16.21
C ASP A 107 11.31 -6.14 15.43
N ARG A 108 10.45 -7.12 15.13
CA ARG A 108 9.30 -6.98 14.24
C ARG A 108 8.24 -6.05 14.80
N CYS A 109 7.76 -5.17 13.93
CA CYS A 109 6.51 -4.45 14.15
C CYS A 109 5.38 -5.48 14.30
N ARG A 110 4.75 -5.55 15.47
CA ARG A 110 3.82 -6.63 15.83
C ARG A 110 2.57 -6.71 14.94
N PHE A 111 2.24 -5.62 14.25
CA PHE A 111 1.16 -5.54 13.27
C PHE A 111 1.61 -5.83 11.82
N CYS A 112 2.91 -5.90 11.57
CA CYS A 112 3.45 -6.02 10.22
C CYS A 112 3.47 -7.48 9.77
N ALA A 113 2.93 -7.72 8.58
CA ALA A 113 2.89 -9.03 7.92
C ALA A 113 3.50 -8.99 6.51
N ILE A 114 4.48 -8.10 6.30
CA ILE A 114 5.12 -7.89 4.99
C ILE A 114 5.64 -9.19 4.38
N GLU A 115 6.29 -10.06 5.16
CA GLU A 115 6.85 -11.33 4.65
C GLU A 115 5.84 -12.49 4.65
N GLU A 116 4.66 -12.38 5.29
CA GLU A 116 3.65 -13.45 5.24
C GLU A 116 3.10 -13.65 3.83
N SER A 117 2.97 -12.56 3.07
CA SER A 117 2.63 -12.62 1.65
C SER A 117 3.67 -13.38 0.81
N LEU A 118 4.95 -13.28 1.19
CA LEU A 118 6.05 -14.02 0.56
C LEU A 118 6.02 -15.50 0.96
N ARG A 119 5.85 -15.80 2.25
CA ARG A 119 5.76 -17.17 2.79
C ARG A 119 4.58 -17.95 2.21
N SER A 120 3.45 -17.28 1.99
CA SER A 120 2.26 -17.87 1.35
C SER A 120 2.36 -17.98 -0.17
N GLY A 121 3.43 -17.47 -0.79
CA GLY A 121 3.62 -17.50 -2.25
C GLY A 121 2.72 -16.53 -3.03
N SER A 122 2.07 -15.59 -2.34
CA SER A 122 1.13 -14.62 -2.92
C SER A 122 1.83 -13.41 -3.60
N THR A 123 3.14 -13.30 -3.47
CA THR A 123 4.00 -12.29 -4.10
C THR A 123 5.41 -12.83 -4.33
N ILE A 124 6.30 -12.04 -4.94
CA ILE A 124 7.73 -12.34 -5.12
C ILE A 124 8.61 -11.47 -4.22
N ALA A 125 9.83 -11.93 -3.91
CA ALA A 125 10.71 -11.28 -2.94
C ALA A 125 11.13 -9.85 -3.35
N ALA A 126 11.50 -9.65 -4.62
CA ALA A 126 11.85 -8.34 -5.16
C ALA A 126 11.28 -8.21 -6.58
N LYS A 127 10.62 -7.09 -6.86
CA LYS A 127 10.03 -6.79 -8.17
C LYS A 127 11.02 -5.94 -8.93
N THR A 128 11.29 -6.25 -10.19
CA THR A 128 12.19 -5.44 -11.01
C THR A 128 11.49 -4.16 -11.48
N PRO A 129 12.25 -3.08 -11.82
CA PRO A 129 11.64 -1.89 -12.41
C PRO A 129 10.83 -2.19 -13.69
N ALA A 130 11.31 -3.12 -14.53
CA ALA A 130 10.62 -3.54 -15.75
C ALA A 130 9.28 -4.24 -15.46
N GLN A 131 9.25 -5.17 -14.49
CA GLN A 131 8.02 -5.83 -14.04
C GLN A 131 6.99 -4.81 -13.54
N LEU A 132 7.42 -3.81 -12.78
CA LEU A 132 6.52 -2.77 -12.26
C LEU A 132 5.97 -1.87 -13.35
N ALA A 133 6.80 -1.48 -14.32
CA ALA A 133 6.41 -0.70 -15.49
C ALA A 133 5.37 -1.43 -16.35
N GLU A 134 5.63 -2.70 -16.66
CA GLU A 134 4.75 -3.57 -17.44
C GLU A 134 3.38 -3.75 -16.78
N VAL A 135 3.36 -4.00 -15.47
CA VAL A 135 2.10 -4.17 -14.72
C VAL A 135 1.33 -2.85 -14.59
N ALA A 136 2.02 -1.73 -14.37
CA ALA A 136 1.39 -0.42 -14.28
C ALA A 136 0.73 -0.02 -15.61
N GLU A 137 1.41 -0.21 -16.75
CA GLU A 137 0.86 0.06 -18.07
C GLU A 137 -0.42 -0.77 -18.31
N ALA A 138 -0.37 -2.07 -18.02
CA ALA A 138 -1.52 -2.95 -18.16
C ALA A 138 -2.68 -2.54 -17.25
N ALA A 139 -2.41 -2.20 -15.99
CA ALA A 139 -3.44 -1.79 -15.04
C ALA A 139 -4.13 -0.48 -15.45
N VAL A 140 -3.39 0.49 -16.00
CA VAL A 140 -3.98 1.72 -16.55
C VAL A 140 -4.80 1.42 -17.80
N ARG A 141 -4.23 0.68 -18.76
CA ARG A 141 -4.89 0.35 -20.04
C ARG A 141 -6.15 -0.49 -19.87
N LEU A 142 -6.12 -1.48 -18.98
CA LEU A 142 -7.18 -2.46 -18.82
C LEU A 142 -8.14 -2.12 -17.69
N ASP A 143 -7.73 -1.42 -16.66
CA ASP A 143 -8.56 -1.25 -15.46
C ASP A 143 -8.72 0.22 -15.06
N GLY A 144 -8.18 1.15 -15.86
CA GLY A 144 -8.38 2.58 -15.65
C GLY A 144 -7.76 3.10 -14.35
N VAL A 145 -6.71 2.42 -13.85
CA VAL A 145 -5.93 2.88 -12.68
C VAL A 145 -5.51 4.33 -12.88
N ARG A 146 -5.65 5.13 -11.83
CA ARG A 146 -5.40 6.59 -11.87
C ARG A 146 -4.24 7.03 -11.01
N GLN A 147 -3.74 6.17 -10.12
CA GLN A 147 -2.63 6.46 -9.23
C GLN A 147 -1.97 5.17 -8.76
N MET A 148 -0.71 5.28 -8.32
CA MET A 148 0.06 4.16 -7.80
C MET A 148 0.70 4.47 -6.46
N VAL A 149 0.75 3.48 -5.58
CA VAL A 149 1.47 3.52 -4.30
C VAL A 149 2.54 2.43 -4.31
N MET A 150 3.79 2.83 -4.09
CA MET A 150 4.92 1.91 -3.96
C MET A 150 5.48 2.00 -2.55
N THR A 151 5.58 0.87 -1.86
CA THR A 151 6.28 0.76 -0.58
C THR A 151 7.47 -0.18 -0.70
N THR A 152 8.33 -0.19 0.31
CA THR A 152 9.46 -1.12 0.41
C THR A 152 9.58 -1.64 1.83
N GLY A 153 9.90 -2.93 1.97
CA GLY A 153 10.49 -3.43 3.19
C GLY A 153 11.83 -2.74 3.43
N THR A 154 12.14 -2.49 4.70
CA THR A 154 13.35 -1.75 5.05
C THR A 154 14.58 -2.59 4.82
N THR A 155 15.51 -2.09 4.02
CA THR A 155 16.80 -2.74 3.73
C THR A 155 17.89 -2.33 4.73
N ALA A 156 18.98 -3.09 4.78
CA ALA A 156 20.14 -2.81 5.66
C ALA A 156 20.92 -1.55 5.27
N GLY A 157 20.81 -1.14 4.00
CA GLY A 157 21.47 0.06 3.48
C GLY A 157 21.00 1.35 4.18
N PRO A 158 21.86 2.39 4.21
CA PRO A 158 21.55 3.66 4.87
C PRO A 158 20.39 4.42 4.22
N ASP A 159 20.06 4.12 2.96
CA ASP A 159 18.93 4.68 2.24
C ASP A 159 17.60 3.97 2.54
N ARG A 160 17.61 2.91 3.37
CA ARG A 160 16.43 2.12 3.74
C ARG A 160 15.63 1.56 2.55
N GLY A 161 16.26 1.44 1.38
CA GLY A 161 15.65 0.94 0.15
C GLY A 161 15.14 2.03 -0.79
N ALA A 162 15.21 3.31 -0.39
CA ALA A 162 14.67 4.43 -1.14
C ALA A 162 15.33 4.64 -2.52
N ARG A 163 16.63 4.31 -2.69
CA ARG A 163 17.27 4.39 -4.02
C ARG A 163 16.78 3.31 -4.97
N TYR A 164 16.43 2.12 -4.47
CA TYR A 164 15.80 1.10 -5.31
C TYR A 164 14.38 1.49 -5.68
N LEU A 165 13.64 2.04 -4.72
CA LEU A 165 12.32 2.59 -4.94
C LEU A 165 12.35 3.67 -6.03
N ALA A 166 13.34 4.58 -6.02
CA ALA A 166 13.52 5.59 -7.07
C ALA A 166 13.76 4.97 -8.47
N ARG A 167 14.50 3.86 -8.59
CA ARG A 167 14.66 3.15 -9.87
C ARG A 167 13.33 2.59 -10.37
N CYS A 168 12.51 2.06 -9.46
CA CYS A 168 11.19 1.52 -9.78
C CYS A 168 10.21 2.62 -10.21
N VAL A 169 10.18 3.74 -9.48
CA VAL A 169 9.38 4.93 -9.82
C VAL A 169 9.72 5.42 -11.22
N ARG A 170 11.00 5.53 -11.55
CA ARG A 170 11.46 6.03 -12.86
C ARG A 170 10.97 5.16 -14.01
N ALA A 171 11.12 3.85 -13.89
CA ALA A 171 10.65 2.92 -14.92
C ALA A 171 9.14 3.01 -15.13
N VAL A 172 8.35 3.14 -14.05
CA VAL A 172 6.90 3.31 -14.17
C VAL A 172 6.53 4.67 -14.76
N ALA A 173 7.21 5.75 -14.35
CA ALA A 173 6.95 7.09 -14.87
C ALA A 173 7.29 7.21 -16.37
N GLU A 174 8.31 6.49 -16.83
CA GLU A 174 8.68 6.39 -18.25
C GLU A 174 7.64 5.58 -19.05
N ALA A 175 7.18 4.45 -18.53
CA ALA A 175 6.19 3.60 -19.20
C ALA A 175 4.76 4.17 -19.17
N VAL A 176 4.41 4.91 -18.11
CA VAL A 176 3.08 5.49 -17.91
C VAL A 176 3.18 6.98 -17.54
N PRO A 177 3.49 7.85 -18.52
CA PRO A 177 3.63 9.28 -18.26
C PRO A 177 2.38 9.89 -17.64
N GLY A 178 2.56 10.63 -16.56
CA GLY A 178 1.48 11.35 -15.87
C GLY A 178 0.74 10.54 -14.81
N LEU A 179 1.03 9.24 -14.62
CA LEU A 179 0.51 8.48 -13.49
C LEU A 179 1.10 9.02 -12.17
N PRO A 180 0.30 9.54 -11.23
CA PRO A 180 0.80 9.96 -9.92
C PRO A 180 1.28 8.76 -9.12
N ILE A 181 2.50 8.85 -8.57
CA ILE A 181 3.13 7.79 -7.78
C ILE A 181 3.42 8.33 -6.39
N GLN A 182 2.82 7.73 -5.36
CA GLN A 182 3.23 7.90 -3.97
C GLN A 182 4.25 6.81 -3.61
N VAL A 183 5.32 7.21 -2.93
CA VAL A 183 6.32 6.28 -2.38
C VAL A 183 6.24 6.21 -0.87
N GLN A 184 6.60 5.09 -0.28
CA GLN A 184 6.68 4.92 1.18
C GLN A 184 7.99 4.26 1.57
N CYS A 185 8.70 4.87 2.52
CA CYS A 185 9.94 4.33 3.08
C CYS A 185 10.13 4.81 4.53
N GLU A 186 11.03 4.14 5.26
CA GLU A 186 11.55 4.69 6.52
C GLU A 186 12.43 5.92 6.24
N PRO A 187 12.67 6.79 7.25
CA PRO A 187 13.62 7.89 7.13
C PRO A 187 15.01 7.40 6.64
N PRO A 188 15.50 7.87 5.49
CA PRO A 188 16.86 7.56 5.04
C PRO A 188 17.87 8.35 5.89
N ALA A 189 19.06 7.79 6.10
CA ALA A 189 20.14 8.50 6.82
C ALA A 189 20.67 9.70 6.03
N ASP A 190 20.67 9.59 4.70
CA ASP A 190 20.99 10.67 3.77
C ASP A 190 19.69 11.18 3.13
N LEU A 191 19.26 12.38 3.54
CA LEU A 191 18.00 12.97 3.11
C LEU A 191 18.01 13.43 1.63
N SER A 192 19.18 13.52 0.97
CA SER A 192 19.26 13.85 -0.46
C SER A 192 18.53 12.82 -1.34
N VAL A 193 18.34 11.60 -0.83
CA VAL A 193 17.56 10.54 -1.48
C VAL A 193 16.09 10.95 -1.67
N LEU A 194 15.54 11.85 -0.84
CA LEU A 194 14.20 12.38 -1.04
C LEU A 194 14.09 13.20 -2.33
N THR A 195 15.12 14.00 -2.64
CA THR A 195 15.23 14.69 -3.94
C THR A 195 15.34 13.67 -5.08
N THR A 196 16.13 12.60 -4.90
CA THR A 196 16.26 11.52 -5.90
C THR A 196 14.91 10.85 -6.21
N LEU A 197 14.06 10.62 -5.19
CA LEU A 197 12.72 10.06 -5.37
C LEU A 197 11.82 11.02 -6.17
N ARG A 198 11.87 12.32 -5.85
CA ARG A 198 11.09 13.34 -6.58
C ARG A 198 11.53 13.45 -8.04
N GLU A 199 12.83 13.49 -8.30
CA GLU A 199 13.40 13.54 -9.66
C GLU A 199 13.12 12.26 -10.46
N ALA A 200 12.95 11.11 -9.80
CA ALA A 200 12.52 9.89 -10.45
C ALA A 200 11.06 9.93 -10.92
N GLY A 201 10.23 10.86 -10.41
CA GLY A 201 8.84 11.02 -10.79
C GLY A 201 7.83 10.84 -9.64
N ALA A 202 8.28 10.59 -8.41
CA ALA A 202 7.37 10.45 -7.27
C ALA A 202 6.67 11.79 -6.99
N THR A 203 5.36 11.77 -6.84
CA THR A 203 4.54 12.97 -6.64
C THR A 203 4.26 13.26 -5.16
N ALA A 204 4.31 12.23 -4.31
CA ALA A 204 4.08 12.29 -2.87
C ALA A 204 4.90 11.20 -2.14
N ILE A 205 5.09 11.36 -0.83
CA ILE A 205 5.83 10.43 0.01
C ILE A 205 5.13 10.19 1.36
N GLY A 206 5.15 8.93 1.80
CA GLY A 206 4.80 8.51 3.16
C GLY A 206 6.03 8.12 3.96
N ILE A 207 6.20 8.72 5.14
CA ILE A 207 7.23 8.34 6.12
C ILE A 207 6.49 8.10 7.43
N HIS A 208 6.15 6.83 7.69
CA HIS A 208 5.17 6.47 8.71
C HIS A 208 5.83 6.20 10.06
N VAL A 209 5.40 6.91 11.11
CA VAL A 209 5.88 6.73 12.49
C VAL A 209 5.00 5.79 13.31
N GLU A 210 3.74 5.62 12.90
CA GLU A 210 2.67 4.77 13.46
C GLU A 210 2.25 5.08 14.90
N SER A 211 3.00 5.89 15.64
CA SER A 211 2.63 6.42 16.95
C SER A 211 3.52 7.61 17.30
N LEU A 212 2.96 8.65 17.90
CA LEU A 212 3.73 9.75 18.50
C LEU A 212 4.14 9.45 19.96
N ASP A 213 3.61 8.37 20.54
CA ASP A 213 3.99 7.89 21.86
C ASP A 213 5.15 6.91 21.75
N GLU A 214 6.28 7.27 22.35
CA GLU A 214 7.52 6.49 22.29
C GLU A 214 7.46 5.17 23.09
N GLU A 215 6.65 5.09 24.17
CA GLU A 215 6.42 3.83 24.87
C GLU A 215 5.65 2.85 23.97
N VAL A 216 4.62 3.35 23.29
CA VAL A 216 3.87 2.57 22.31
C VAL A 216 4.79 2.12 21.17
N ARG A 217 5.66 2.99 20.65
CA ARG A 217 6.64 2.62 19.61
C ARG A 217 7.54 1.48 20.09
N ARG A 218 8.21 1.62 21.24
CA ARG A 218 9.08 0.56 21.77
C ARG A 218 8.34 -0.77 21.98
N ARG A 219 7.09 -0.72 22.43
CA ARG A 219 6.26 -1.92 22.65
C ARG A 219 5.85 -2.59 21.34
N TRP A 220 5.33 -1.83 20.37
CA TRP A 220 4.69 -2.38 19.17
C TRP A 220 5.62 -2.52 17.96
N MET A 221 6.71 -1.77 17.93
CA MET A 221 7.65 -1.71 16.81
C MET A 221 9.11 -1.65 17.28
N PRO A 222 9.57 -2.60 18.10
CA PRO A 222 10.85 -2.53 18.81
C PRO A 222 12.03 -2.18 17.91
N GLY A 223 12.15 -2.80 16.73
CA GLY A 223 13.24 -2.49 15.80
C GLY A 223 13.10 -1.12 15.12
N LYS A 224 11.88 -0.67 14.79
CA LYS A 224 11.63 0.63 14.11
C LYS A 224 11.71 1.80 15.09
N ALA A 225 11.39 1.56 16.37
CA ALA A 225 11.53 2.51 17.47
C ALA A 225 12.99 2.91 17.74
N THR A 226 13.96 2.11 17.29
CA THR A 226 15.39 2.50 17.35
C THR A 226 15.72 3.74 16.52
N VAL A 227 14.85 4.11 15.57
CA VAL A 227 14.96 5.38 14.83
C VAL A 227 14.32 6.47 15.68
N PRO A 228 15.09 7.46 16.16
CA PRO A 228 14.58 8.48 17.08
C PRO A 228 13.63 9.46 16.37
N MET A 229 12.76 10.14 17.11
CA MET A 229 11.75 11.04 16.53
C MET A 229 12.37 12.20 15.77
N GLU A 230 13.51 12.69 16.22
CA GLU A 230 14.26 13.78 15.58
C GLU A 230 14.66 13.42 14.13
N GLN A 231 14.90 12.13 13.84
CA GLN A 231 15.15 11.68 12.46
C GLN A 231 13.88 11.66 11.61
N TYR A 232 12.71 11.36 12.20
CA TYR A 232 11.43 11.47 11.50
C TYR A 232 11.10 12.93 11.20
N GLU A 233 11.27 13.82 12.18
CA GLU A 233 11.05 15.25 12.03
C GLU A 233 11.93 15.85 10.93
N ALA A 234 13.24 15.57 10.96
CA ALA A 234 14.16 16.03 9.92
C ALA A 234 13.78 15.49 8.52
N ALA A 235 13.36 14.22 8.44
CA ALA A 235 12.93 13.64 7.18
C ALA A 235 11.60 14.22 6.68
N TRP A 236 10.66 14.55 7.57
CA TRP A 236 9.41 15.21 7.19
C TRP A 236 9.63 16.65 6.74
N ASP A 237 10.49 17.41 7.42
CA ASP A 237 10.84 18.78 7.03
C ASP A 237 11.46 18.81 5.62
N GLU A 238 12.43 17.92 5.37
CA GLU A 238 13.03 17.80 4.05
C GLU A 238 12.02 17.29 3.00
N ALA A 239 11.18 16.32 3.35
CA ALA A 239 10.14 15.83 2.45
C ALA A 239 9.16 16.96 2.09
N VAL A 240 8.78 17.83 3.03
CA VAL A 240 7.90 18.98 2.75
C VAL A 240 8.62 19.98 1.86
N ARG A 241 9.92 20.23 2.08
CA ARG A 241 10.73 21.10 1.22
C ARG A 241 10.80 20.58 -0.23
N VAL A 242 10.98 19.27 -0.41
CA VAL A 242 11.16 18.63 -1.73
C VAL A 242 9.83 18.38 -2.44
N PHE A 243 8.86 17.79 -1.75
CA PHE A 243 7.59 17.37 -2.35
C PHE A 243 6.54 18.48 -2.35
N GLY A 244 6.55 19.35 -1.33
CA GLY A 244 5.57 20.38 -1.07
C GLY A 244 4.55 20.00 0.01
N ARG A 245 3.80 21.00 0.48
CA ARG A 245 2.69 20.81 1.42
C ARG A 245 1.62 19.88 0.85
N ASN A 246 0.95 19.12 1.72
CA ASN A 246 -0.10 18.15 1.37
C ASN A 246 0.36 16.99 0.46
N ARG A 247 1.67 16.73 0.40
CA ARG A 247 2.26 15.60 -0.36
C ARG A 247 3.16 14.71 0.51
N VAL A 248 3.14 14.94 1.82
CA VAL A 248 3.89 14.19 2.82
C VAL A 248 2.89 13.66 3.85
N SER A 249 2.98 12.37 4.16
CA SER A 249 2.05 11.72 5.09
C SER A 249 2.77 10.81 6.08
N THR A 250 2.14 10.60 7.24
CA THR A 250 2.51 9.58 8.22
C THR A 250 1.25 8.87 8.70
N TYR A 251 1.38 7.60 9.12
CA TYR A 251 0.31 6.87 9.80
C TYR A 251 0.50 7.05 11.31
N LEU A 252 -0.61 7.11 12.05
CA LEU A 252 -0.72 7.31 13.49
C LEU A 252 -1.82 6.41 14.07
#